data_AF-A0A850SPR4-F1
#
_entry.id   AF-A0A850SPR4-F1
#
_cell.length_a   1.000
_cell.length_b   1.000
_cell.length_c   1.000
_cell.angle_alpha   90.00
_cell.angle_beta   90.00
_cell.angle_gamma   90.00
#
_symmetry.space_group_name_H-M   'P 1'
#
loop_
_entity.id
_entity.type
_entity.pdbx_description
1 polymer ?
#
loop_
_entity_poly.entity_id
_entity_poly.type
_entity_poly.pdbx_seq_one_letter_code
_entity_poly.pdbx_strand_id
1 'polypeptide(L)' 'WLILHGRYVCKARKPDCPACPIVDLCEYRSKTRLENR' A
#
# COMPACT_ATOMS: atom_id res chain seq x y z
N TRP A 1 -8.93 -1.29 12.59
CA TRP A 1 -8.44 -0.61 11.36
C TRP A 1 -7.50 -1.50 10.54
N LEU A 2 -6.39 -2.02 11.08
CA LEU A 2 -5.43 -2.85 10.31
C LEU A 2 -6.01 -4.19 9.76
N ILE A 3 -7.01 -4.76 10.42
CA ILE A 3 -7.69 -5.99 9.97
C ILE A 3 -8.32 -5.83 8.57
N LEU A 4 -8.91 -4.66 8.29
CA LEU A 4 -9.50 -4.35 6.98
C LEU A 4 -8.47 -3.78 5.99
N HIS A 5 -7.39 -3.19 6.51
CA HIS A 5 -6.35 -2.55 5.72
C HIS A 5 -5.75 -3.49 4.66
N GLY A 6 -5.47 -4.76 5.00
CA GLY A 6 -4.93 -5.72 4.03
C GLY A 6 -5.87 -6.03 2.86
N ARG A 7 -7.19 -6.10 3.11
CA ARG A 7 -8.18 -6.43 2.07
C ARG A 7 -8.49 -5.23 1.16
N TYR A 8 -8.54 -4.04 1.72
CA TYR A 8 -8.99 -2.84 1.00
C TYR A 8 -7.86 -1.96 0.49
N VAL A 9 -6.72 -1.91 1.21
CA VAL A 9 -5.60 -1.01 0.92
C VAL A 9 -4.35 -1.79 0.53
N CYS A 10 -3.74 -2.56 1.45
CA CYS A 10 -2.49 -3.29 1.22
C CYS A 10 -2.71 -4.68 0.56
N LYS A 11 -3.28 -4.67 -0.65
CA LYS A 11 -3.56 -5.89 -1.43
C LYS A 11 -2.27 -6.51 -1.98
N ALA A 12 -2.18 -7.85 -1.97
CA ALA A 12 -0.97 -8.58 -2.34
C ALA A 12 -0.41 -8.28 -3.76
N ARG A 13 -1.27 -8.12 -4.77
CA ARG A 13 -0.84 -7.91 -6.18
C ARG A 13 -0.85 -6.45 -6.62
N LYS A 14 -1.78 -5.65 -6.10
CA LYS A 14 -2.05 -4.28 -6.54
C LYS A 14 -2.51 -3.46 -5.33
N PRO A 15 -1.60 -3.13 -4.40
CA PRO A 15 -1.96 -2.34 -3.24
C PRO A 15 -2.30 -0.92 -3.67
N ASP A 16 -3.24 -0.33 -2.93
CA ASP A 16 -3.67 1.05 -3.10
C ASP A 16 -2.85 1.96 -2.17
N CYS A 17 -1.53 1.99 -2.41
CA CYS A 17 -0.58 2.76 -1.60
C CYS A 17 -0.91 4.27 -1.49
N PRO A 18 -1.45 4.96 -2.52
CA PRO A 18 -1.83 6.37 -2.38
C PRO A 18 -2.95 6.62 -1.37
N ALA A 19 -3.84 5.63 -1.20
CA ALA A 19 -4.90 5.66 -0.20
C ALA A 19 -4.45 5.11 1.17
N CYS A 20 -3.19 4.73 1.32
CA CYS A 20 -2.64 4.18 2.55
C CYS A 20 -2.23 5.32 3.50
N PRO A 21 -2.84 5.44 4.69
CA PRO A 21 -2.50 6.51 5.63
C PRO A 21 -1.14 6.32 6.30
N ILE A 22 -0.49 5.16 6.11
CA ILE A 22 0.85 4.86 6.61
C ILE A 22 1.86 4.74 5.46
N VAL A 23 1.55 5.28 4.27
CA VAL A 23 2.45 5.21 3.11
C VAL A 23 3.81 5.83 3.40
N ASP A 24 3.84 6.89 4.21
CA ASP A 24 5.07 7.58 4.59
C ASP A 24 6.00 6.71 5.46
N LEU A 25 5.40 5.81 6.25
CA LEU A 25 6.08 4.85 7.12
C LEU A 25 6.28 3.47 6.47
N CYS A 26 5.80 3.26 5.24
CA CYS A 26 5.87 1.96 4.59
C CYS A 26 7.31 1.68 4.12
N GLU A 27 7.93 0.65 4.69
CA GLU A 27 9.26 0.17 4.27
C GLU A 27 9.22 -0.56 2.92
N TYR A 28 8.03 -1.00 2.48
CA TYR A 28 7.85 -1.74 1.24
C TYR A 28 7.22 -0.85 0.15
N ARG A 29 7.98 0.16 -0.30
CA ARG A 29 7.54 1.09 -1.37
C ARG A 29 7.60 0.48 -2.78
N SER A 30 8.39 -0.56 -2.99
CA SER A 30 8.54 -1.26 -4.27
C SER A 30 7.26 -1.94 -4.79
N LYS A 31 6.26 -2.18 -3.93
CA LYS A 31 4.90 -2.62 -4.34
C LYS A 31 4.06 -1.49 -4.93
N THR A 32 4.48 -0.24 -4.77
CA THR A 32 3.76 0.94 -5.20
C THR A 32 3.87 1.09 -6.70
N ARG A 33 2.71 1.04 -7.36
CA ARG A 33 2.61 1.16 -8.83
C ARG A 33 3.08 2.52 -9.37
N LEU A 34 3.19 3.52 -8.52
CA LEU A 34 3.67 4.86 -8.88
C LEU A 34 5.21 4.95 -8.95
N GLU A 35 5.95 3.98 -8.41
CA GLU A 35 7.42 4.03 -8.32
C GLU A 35 8.13 3.21 -9.41
N ASN A 36 7.40 2.60 -10.35
CA ASN A 36 7.97 1.97 -11.56
C ASN A 36 8.11 2.99 -12.71
N ARG A 37 8.76 4.14 -12.46
CA ARG A 37 9.26 5.04 -13.50
C ARG A 37 10.77 5.13 -13.42
#